data_AF-A0A842P315-F1
#
_entry.id   AF-A0A842P315-F1
#
_cell.length_a   1.000
_cell.length_b   1.000
_cell.length_c   1.000
_cell.angle_alpha   90.00
_cell.angle_beta   90.00
_cell.angle_gamma   90.00
#
_symmetry.space_group_name_H-M   'P 1'
#
loop_
_entity.id
_entity.type
_entity.pdbx_description
1 polymer ?
#
loop_
_entity_poly.entity_id
_entity_poly.type
_entity_poly.pdbx_seq_one_letter_code
_entity_poly.pdbx_strand_id
1 'polypeptide(L)'
;MSDSFDLDSIERRAYLIYNEDGLLDLITGFMMAFIGYYVLSTVDIPFAPFLAIFGPAVWASLKKAVTEPRIGQVKFGPGRRSRQQKVIMAFAVTVNVLLVLSFFVDTGPVFGPWRTTLSTYGVILVGSGVVSLILFTIGHFNEVSRFKQYAAISVPMFVVGHFLTDPGLDLFQRLAYALIPLGLLMMAYGLVTLWRFVRKYPKLEDVEIGG
;
A
#
# COMPACT_ATOMS: atom_id res chain seq x y z
N MET A 1 24.91 -29.99 -24.72
CA MET A 1 23.64 -29.68 -24.05
C MET A 1 23.97 -29.26 -22.64
N SER A 2 24.21 -27.97 -22.44
CA SER A 2 24.43 -27.42 -21.11
C SER A 2 23.07 -27.30 -20.43
N ASP A 3 22.92 -27.90 -19.25
CA ASP A 3 21.90 -27.52 -18.27
C ASP A 3 22.07 -26.03 -17.99
N SER A 4 21.44 -25.16 -18.79
CA SER A 4 21.28 -23.76 -18.44
C SER A 4 20.31 -23.78 -17.28
N PHE A 5 20.84 -23.81 -16.05
CA PHE A 5 20.08 -23.47 -14.85
C PHE A 5 19.19 -22.28 -15.19
N ASP A 6 17.88 -22.46 -15.09
CA ASP A 6 16.92 -21.42 -15.44
C ASP A 6 16.96 -20.34 -14.36
N LEU A 7 17.93 -19.43 -14.51
CA LEU A 7 18.19 -18.34 -13.57
C LEU A 7 16.97 -17.43 -13.42
N ASP A 8 16.14 -17.29 -14.47
CA ASP A 8 14.96 -16.43 -14.43
C ASP A 8 13.87 -17.01 -13.51
N SER A 9 13.63 -18.33 -13.55
CA SER A 9 12.68 -18.95 -12.62
C SER A 9 13.17 -18.96 -11.18
N ILE A 10 14.48 -19.13 -10.94
CA ILE A 10 15.07 -19.01 -9.60
C ILE A 10 14.91 -17.58 -9.09
N GLU A 11 15.27 -16.58 -9.89
CA GLU A 11 15.10 -15.18 -9.52
C GLU A 11 13.62 -14.92 -9.23
N ARG A 12 12.70 -15.40 -10.08
CA ARG A 12 11.25 -15.15 -9.93
C ARG A 12 10.72 -15.73 -8.65
N ARG A 13 11.12 -16.96 -8.32
CA ARG A 13 10.77 -17.60 -7.05
C ARG A 13 11.30 -16.80 -5.86
N ALA A 14 12.54 -16.33 -5.91
CA ALA A 14 13.12 -15.49 -4.86
C ALA A 14 12.36 -14.17 -4.71
N TYR A 15 11.94 -13.54 -5.82
CA TYR A 15 11.16 -12.30 -5.79
C TYR A 15 9.75 -12.47 -5.22
N LEU A 16 9.08 -13.58 -5.52
CA LEU A 16 7.79 -13.89 -4.93
C LEU A 16 7.92 -14.11 -3.43
N ILE A 17 8.86 -14.97 -2.99
CA ILE A 17 9.11 -15.20 -1.56
C ILE A 17 9.47 -13.89 -0.86
N TYR A 18 10.26 -13.02 -1.50
CA TYR A 18 10.61 -11.70 -0.99
C TYR A 18 9.35 -10.84 -0.78
N ASN A 19 8.43 -10.75 -1.73
CA ASN A 19 7.24 -9.88 -1.59
C ASN A 19 6.06 -10.55 -0.87
N GLU A 20 6.12 -11.86 -0.61
CA GLU A 20 5.07 -12.63 0.07
C GLU A 20 5.25 -12.75 1.60
N ASP A 21 6.20 -12.02 2.17
CA ASP A 21 6.48 -12.02 3.61
C ASP A 21 5.44 -11.29 4.48
N GLY A 22 4.42 -10.66 3.88
CA GLY A 22 3.36 -9.97 4.62
C GLY A 22 3.74 -8.60 5.19
N LEU A 23 5.00 -8.16 5.08
CA LEU A 23 5.39 -6.82 5.50
C LEU A 23 4.65 -5.76 4.68
N LEU A 24 4.43 -6.02 3.39
CA LEU A 24 3.89 -5.02 2.46
C LEU A 24 2.46 -4.66 2.87
N ASP A 25 1.69 -5.70 3.21
CA ASP A 25 0.34 -5.62 3.76
C ASP A 25 0.33 -4.88 5.10
N LEU A 26 1.26 -5.21 6.00
CA LEU A 26 1.34 -4.60 7.32
C LEU A 26 1.61 -3.10 7.24
N ILE A 27 2.61 -2.70 6.44
CA ILE A 27 3.02 -1.30 6.30
C ILE A 27 1.97 -0.51 5.52
N THR A 28 1.43 -1.06 4.43
CA THR A 28 0.38 -0.37 3.66
C THR A 28 -0.89 -0.22 4.51
N GLY A 29 -1.29 -1.25 5.23
CA GLY A 29 -2.43 -1.21 6.12
C GLY A 29 -2.24 -0.22 7.27
N PHE A 30 -1.06 -0.20 7.88
CA PHE A 30 -0.70 0.78 8.91
C PHE A 30 -0.78 2.20 8.36
N MET A 31 -0.22 2.45 7.18
CA MET A 31 -0.32 3.75 6.54
C MET A 31 -1.78 4.14 6.29
N MET A 32 -2.62 3.26 5.75
CA MET A 32 -4.03 3.56 5.51
C MET A 32 -4.80 3.88 6.81
N ALA A 33 -4.62 3.07 7.85
CA ALA A 33 -5.27 3.30 9.13
C ALA A 33 -4.77 4.59 9.79
N PHE A 34 -3.46 4.85 9.72
CA PHE A 34 -2.86 6.05 10.24
C PHE A 34 -3.32 7.32 9.50
N ILE A 35 -3.42 7.27 8.16
CA ILE A 35 -3.99 8.36 7.34
C ILE A 35 -5.41 8.66 7.82
N GLY A 36 -6.25 7.63 7.94
CA GLY A 36 -7.63 7.81 8.35
C GLY A 36 -7.74 8.39 9.76
N TYR A 37 -6.96 7.85 10.70
CA TYR A 37 -6.91 8.39 12.06
C TYR A 37 -6.44 9.84 12.11
N TYR A 38 -5.39 10.18 11.34
CA TYR A 38 -4.85 11.52 11.26
C TYR A 38 -5.91 12.53 10.80
N VAL A 39 -6.65 12.22 9.73
CA VAL A 39 -7.72 13.07 9.20
C VAL A 39 -8.85 13.30 10.21
N LEU A 40 -9.14 12.31 11.06
CA LEU A 40 -10.15 12.45 12.13
C LEU A 40 -9.60 13.13 13.38
N SER A 41 -8.28 13.29 13.49
CA SER A 41 -7.62 13.92 14.63
C SER A 41 -7.50 15.44 14.41
N THR A 42 -7.36 16.19 15.50
CA THR A 42 -7.08 17.63 15.45
C THR A 42 -5.58 17.92 15.36
N VAL A 43 -4.76 16.93 15.03
CA VAL A 43 -3.30 17.04 15.03
C VAL A 43 -2.86 17.59 13.68
N ASP A 44 -2.20 18.76 13.68
CA ASP A 44 -1.71 19.41 12.47
C ASP A 44 -0.21 19.14 12.30
N ILE A 45 0.12 17.98 11.72
CA ILE A 45 1.51 17.59 11.42
C ILE A 45 1.63 17.48 9.90
N PRO A 46 2.65 18.07 9.25
CA PRO A 46 2.85 17.97 7.81
C PRO A 46 3.09 16.52 7.39
N PHE A 47 2.00 15.85 6.99
CA PHE A 47 1.91 14.40 6.89
C PHE A 47 2.33 13.85 5.52
N ALA A 48 2.14 14.63 4.45
CA ALA A 48 2.57 14.26 3.10
C ALA A 48 4.09 13.97 2.98
N PRO A 49 5.01 14.81 3.50
CA PRO A 49 6.44 14.49 3.49
C PRO A 49 6.78 13.30 4.40
N PHE A 50 6.03 13.09 5.48
CA PHE A 50 6.21 11.95 6.36
C PHE A 50 5.97 10.63 5.60
N LEU A 51 4.86 10.49 4.88
CA LEU A 51 4.57 9.30 4.09
C LEU A 51 5.60 9.05 2.98
N ALA A 52 5.95 10.09 2.23
CA ALA A 52 6.81 9.97 1.05
C ALA A 52 8.24 9.53 1.40
N ILE A 53 8.75 9.98 2.54
CA ILE A 53 10.14 9.72 2.97
C ILE A 53 10.19 8.51 3.90
N PHE A 54 9.35 8.46 4.93
CA PHE A 54 9.45 7.41 5.95
C PHE A 54 8.92 6.07 5.45
N GLY A 55 7.90 6.03 4.59
CA GLY A 55 7.34 4.77 4.10
C GLY A 55 8.39 3.86 3.43
N PRO A 56 9.07 4.33 2.38
CA PRO A 56 10.13 3.54 1.73
C PRO A 56 11.32 3.23 2.66
N ALA A 57 11.70 4.16 3.54
CA ALA A 57 12.81 3.96 4.48
C ALA A 57 12.49 2.89 5.53
N VAL A 58 11.28 2.93 6.10
CA VAL A 58 10.78 1.94 7.06
C VAL A 58 10.62 0.59 6.38
N TRP A 59 10.08 0.56 5.15
CA TRP A 59 10.01 -0.65 4.31
C TRP A 59 11.39 -1.28 4.16
N ALA A 60 12.37 -0.53 3.65
CA ALA A 60 13.72 -1.04 3.42
C ALA A 60 14.38 -1.54 4.72
N SER A 61 14.19 -0.82 5.82
CA SER A 61 14.74 -1.19 7.14
C SER A 61 14.13 -2.48 7.68
N LEU A 62 12.80 -2.64 7.57
CA LEU A 62 12.10 -3.85 8.00
C LEU A 62 12.46 -5.05 7.12
N LYS A 63 12.64 -4.85 5.82
CA LYS A 63 13.10 -5.90 4.90
C LYS A 63 14.49 -6.39 5.26
N LYS A 64 15.40 -5.47 5.57
CA LYS A 64 16.76 -5.80 6.02
C LYS A 64 16.79 -6.50 7.38
N ALA A 65 15.89 -6.14 8.29
CA ALA A 65 15.83 -6.72 9.63
C ALA A 65 15.12 -8.08 9.67
N VAL A 66 14.07 -8.27 8.87
CA VAL A 66 13.19 -9.45 8.96
C VAL A 66 13.41 -10.40 7.80
N THR A 67 13.33 -9.92 6.56
CA THR A 67 13.34 -10.82 5.39
C THR A 67 14.77 -11.27 5.06
N GLU A 68 15.72 -10.34 4.93
CA GLU A 68 17.09 -10.65 4.48
C GLU A 68 17.81 -11.72 5.31
N PRO A 69 17.74 -11.74 6.66
CA PRO A 69 18.40 -12.78 7.45
C PRO A 69 17.83 -14.20 7.28
N ARG A 70 16.65 -14.32 6.63
CA ARG A 70 15.92 -15.58 6.44
C ARG A 70 16.02 -16.13 5.03
N ILE A 71 16.11 -15.26 4.03
CA ILE A 71 16.17 -15.64 2.61
C ILE A 71 17.53 -15.34 1.95
N GLY A 72 18.42 -14.65 2.67
CA GLY A 72 19.67 -14.13 2.13
C GLY A 72 19.51 -12.79 1.41
N GLN A 73 20.64 -12.18 1.05
CA GLN A 73 20.65 -10.94 0.26
C GLN A 73 20.39 -11.24 -1.22
N VAL A 74 19.27 -10.73 -1.73
CA VAL A 74 18.87 -10.90 -3.14
C VAL A 74 19.07 -9.59 -3.90
N LYS A 75 19.82 -9.62 -5.00
CA LYS A 75 19.93 -8.52 -5.95
C LYS A 75 19.10 -8.82 -7.18
N PHE A 76 17.98 -8.12 -7.32
CA PHE A 76 17.09 -8.30 -8.48
C PHE A 76 17.65 -7.62 -9.73
N GLY A 77 17.36 -8.21 -10.89
CA GLY A 77 17.71 -7.65 -12.18
C GLY A 77 17.05 -6.29 -12.48
N PRO A 78 17.56 -5.54 -13.47
CA PRO A 78 17.08 -4.20 -13.81
C PRO A 78 15.58 -4.16 -14.15
N GLY A 79 15.04 -5.24 -14.72
CA GLY A 79 13.61 -5.36 -15.03
C GLY A 79 12.71 -5.18 -13.80
N ARG A 80 13.03 -5.84 -12.68
CA ARG A 80 12.21 -5.78 -11.45
C ARG A 80 12.42 -4.50 -10.67
N ARG A 81 13.64 -3.97 -10.68
CA ARG A 81 13.93 -2.63 -10.13
C ARG A 81 13.11 -1.56 -10.83
N SER A 82 12.99 -1.64 -12.16
CA SER A 82 12.16 -0.70 -12.94
C SER A 82 10.67 -0.79 -12.57
N ARG A 83 10.15 -1.99 -12.27
CA ARG A 83 8.76 -2.18 -11.82
C ARG A 83 8.51 -1.51 -10.48
N GLN A 84 9.42 -1.65 -9.52
CA GLN A 84 9.33 -0.96 -8.23
C GLN A 84 9.36 0.57 -8.39
N GLN A 85 10.24 1.09 -9.26
CA GLN A 85 10.28 2.52 -9.57
C GLN A 85 8.96 3.00 -10.19
N LYS A 86 8.33 2.21 -11.08
CA LYS A 86 7.01 2.52 -11.64
C LYS A 86 5.92 2.60 -10.57
N VAL A 87 5.93 1.71 -9.58
CA VAL A 87 4.98 1.76 -8.44
C VAL A 87 5.18 3.03 -7.63
N ILE A 88 6.43 3.36 -7.27
CA ILE A 88 6.75 4.57 -6.52
C ILE A 88 6.34 5.82 -7.30
N MET A 89 6.62 5.87 -8.60
CA MET A 89 6.24 6.97 -9.48
C MET A 89 4.73 7.09 -9.61
N ALA A 90 4.02 5.98 -9.84
CA ALA A 90 2.56 5.97 -9.91
C ALA A 90 1.94 6.47 -8.60
N PHE A 91 2.46 6.02 -7.45
CA PHE A 91 2.03 6.50 -6.14
C PHE A 91 2.28 8.01 -5.98
N ALA A 92 3.50 8.48 -6.30
CA ALA A 92 3.87 9.89 -6.18
C ALA A 92 3.00 10.79 -7.08
N VAL A 93 2.76 10.40 -8.33
CA VAL A 93 1.87 11.13 -9.25
C VAL A 93 0.45 11.15 -8.70
N THR A 94 -0.05 10.01 -8.23
CA THR A 94 -1.42 9.91 -7.70
C THR A 94 -1.62 10.82 -6.48
N VAL A 95 -0.69 10.80 -5.52
CA VAL A 95 -0.74 11.67 -4.34
C VAL A 95 -0.67 13.15 -4.75
N ASN A 96 0.20 13.51 -5.70
CA ASN A 96 0.29 14.90 -6.18
C ASN A 96 -1.00 15.35 -6.88
N VAL A 97 -1.58 14.51 -7.74
CA VAL A 97 -2.86 14.81 -8.40
C VAL A 97 -3.95 15.03 -7.36
N LEU A 98 -4.04 14.19 -6.33
CA LEU A 98 -5.01 14.37 -5.24
C LEU A 98 -4.78 15.70 -4.49
N LEU A 99 -3.54 16.02 -4.12
CA LEU A 99 -3.23 17.28 -3.43
C LEU A 99 -3.60 18.50 -4.26
N VAL A 100 -3.26 18.47 -5.55
CA VAL A 100 -3.59 19.54 -6.51
C VAL A 100 -5.09 19.68 -6.67
N LEU A 101 -5.82 18.57 -6.87
CA LEU A 101 -7.28 18.59 -6.96
C LEU A 101 -7.92 19.16 -5.69
N SER A 102 -7.41 18.79 -4.52
CA SER A 102 -7.90 19.29 -3.23
C SER A 102 -7.74 20.80 -3.12
N PHE A 103 -6.56 21.31 -3.46
CA PHE A 103 -6.28 22.75 -3.47
C PHE A 103 -7.21 23.52 -4.41
N PHE A 104 -7.45 23.01 -5.62
CA PHE A 104 -8.30 23.67 -6.61
C PHE A 104 -9.79 23.59 -6.30
N VAL A 105 -10.25 22.56 -5.60
CA VAL A 105 -11.64 22.45 -5.12
C VAL A 105 -11.95 23.51 -4.06
N ASP A 106 -10.98 23.83 -3.20
CA ASP A 106 -11.18 24.79 -2.11
C ASP A 106 -10.98 26.25 -2.53
N THR A 107 -10.10 26.52 -3.51
CA THR A 107 -9.65 27.89 -3.85
C THR A 107 -10.03 28.36 -5.25
N GLY A 108 -10.45 27.46 -6.16
CA GLY A 108 -10.58 27.76 -7.58
C GLY A 108 -11.99 28.15 -8.03
N PRO A 109 -12.18 29.28 -8.74
CA PRO A 109 -13.50 29.66 -9.29
C PRO A 109 -14.00 28.72 -10.41
N VAL A 110 -13.09 27.97 -11.04
CA VAL A 110 -13.37 27.07 -12.17
C VAL A 110 -14.08 25.77 -11.72
N PHE A 111 -13.87 25.32 -10.48
CA PHE A 111 -14.39 24.04 -9.98
C PHE A 111 -15.71 24.16 -9.22
N GLY A 112 -16.35 25.34 -9.19
CA GLY A 112 -17.64 25.56 -8.54
C GLY A 112 -18.71 24.48 -8.84
N PRO A 113 -18.94 24.09 -10.10
CA PRO A 113 -19.90 23.04 -10.46
C PRO A 113 -19.47 21.63 -10.02
N TRP A 114 -18.16 21.38 -9.92
CA TRP A 114 -17.62 20.08 -9.51
C TRP A 114 -17.59 19.91 -8.00
N ARG A 115 -17.61 21.01 -7.23
CA ARG A 115 -17.58 20.98 -5.77
C ARG A 115 -18.78 20.24 -5.17
N THR A 116 -19.97 20.43 -5.73
CA THR A 116 -21.19 19.71 -5.30
C THR A 116 -21.11 18.23 -5.67
N THR A 117 -20.64 17.92 -6.87
CA THR A 117 -20.44 16.54 -7.32
C THR A 117 -19.38 15.80 -6.49
N LEU A 118 -18.26 16.45 -6.17
CA LEU A 118 -17.18 15.87 -5.36
C LEU A 118 -17.53 15.77 -3.89
N SER A 119 -18.29 16.72 -3.32
CA SER A 119 -18.82 16.56 -1.97
C SER A 119 -19.85 15.45 -1.87
N THR A 120 -20.66 15.24 -2.92
CA THR A 120 -21.66 14.17 -2.95
C THR A 120 -21.03 12.82 -3.23
N TYR A 121 -20.28 12.67 -4.32
CA TYR A 121 -19.80 11.37 -4.82
C TYR A 121 -18.29 11.17 -4.68
N GLY A 122 -17.55 12.14 -4.12
CA GLY A 122 -16.09 12.09 -4.06
C GLY A 122 -15.57 10.90 -3.27
N VAL A 123 -16.28 10.42 -2.25
CA VAL A 123 -15.88 9.23 -1.48
C VAL A 123 -15.81 8.00 -2.38
N ILE A 124 -16.79 7.84 -3.26
CA ILE A 124 -16.82 6.75 -4.23
C ILE A 124 -15.72 6.99 -5.26
N LEU A 125 -15.69 8.16 -5.92
CA LEU A 125 -14.72 8.45 -6.99
C LEU A 125 -13.27 8.32 -6.53
N VAL A 126 -12.92 8.95 -5.41
CA VAL A 126 -11.57 8.95 -4.85
C VAL A 126 -11.28 7.62 -4.15
N GLY A 127 -12.18 7.14 -3.31
CA GLY A 127 -11.99 5.89 -2.57
C GLY A 127 -11.96 4.68 -3.49
N SER A 128 -13.05 4.40 -4.20
CA SER A 128 -13.14 3.23 -5.07
C SER A 128 -12.27 3.35 -6.31
N GLY A 129 -12.06 4.56 -6.85
CA GLY A 129 -11.19 4.77 -8.02
C GLY A 129 -9.72 4.76 -7.64
N VAL A 130 -9.29 5.73 -6.82
CA VAL A 130 -7.87 6.01 -6.59
C VAL A 130 -7.24 4.99 -5.65
N VAL A 131 -7.86 4.70 -4.50
CA VAL A 131 -7.28 3.75 -3.54
C VAL A 131 -7.22 2.35 -4.13
N SER A 132 -8.29 1.90 -4.79
CA SER A 132 -8.30 0.59 -5.45
C SER A 132 -7.28 0.51 -6.59
N LEU A 133 -7.10 1.58 -7.38
CA LEU A 133 -6.08 1.62 -8.43
C LEU A 133 -4.66 1.54 -7.87
N ILE A 134 -4.36 2.24 -6.76
CA ILE A 134 -3.06 2.14 -6.09
C ILE A 134 -2.82 0.70 -5.62
N LEU A 135 -3.78 0.11 -4.91
CA LEU A 135 -3.67 -1.28 -4.42
C LEU A 135 -3.49 -2.28 -5.57
N PHE A 136 -4.25 -2.13 -6.64
CA PHE A 136 -4.13 -2.96 -7.83
C PHE A 136 -2.75 -2.81 -8.48
N THR A 137 -2.25 -1.58 -8.59
CA THR A 137 -0.93 -1.28 -9.15
C THR A 137 0.18 -1.95 -8.33
N ILE A 138 0.11 -1.84 -6.99
CA ILE A 138 1.05 -2.51 -6.09
C ILE A 138 1.01 -4.03 -6.32
N GLY A 139 -0.17 -4.64 -6.37
CA GLY A 139 -0.33 -6.08 -6.58
C GLY A 139 0.07 -6.56 -7.97
N HIS A 140 -0.15 -5.75 -9.01
CA HIS A 140 0.23 -6.07 -10.38
C HIS A 140 1.76 -6.06 -10.56
N PHE A 141 2.43 -4.99 -10.12
CA PHE A 141 3.86 -4.84 -10.35
C PHE A 141 4.74 -5.66 -9.41
N ASN A 142 4.28 -5.95 -8.18
CA ASN A 142 4.99 -6.81 -7.24
C ASN A 142 4.61 -8.30 -7.34
N GLU A 143 3.74 -8.65 -8.29
CA GLU A 143 3.20 -10.02 -8.47
C GLU A 143 2.51 -10.58 -7.22
N VAL A 144 1.98 -9.69 -6.36
CA VAL A 144 1.32 -10.07 -5.11
C VAL A 144 -0.20 -10.11 -5.30
N SER A 145 -0.78 -11.31 -5.33
CA SER A 145 -2.20 -11.53 -5.62
C SER A 145 -3.16 -10.88 -4.60
N ARG A 146 -2.82 -10.92 -3.30
CA ARG A 146 -3.67 -10.37 -2.22
C ARG A 146 -3.92 -8.87 -2.33
N PHE A 147 -2.99 -8.10 -2.91
CA PHE A 147 -3.20 -6.67 -3.16
C PHE A 147 -4.30 -6.40 -4.20
N LYS A 148 -4.49 -7.30 -5.16
CA LYS A 148 -5.62 -7.24 -6.10
C LYS A 148 -6.93 -7.55 -5.39
N GLN A 149 -6.91 -8.42 -4.38
CA GLN A 149 -8.08 -8.72 -3.55
C GLN A 149 -8.42 -7.51 -2.67
N TYR A 150 -7.44 -6.85 -2.05
CA TYR A 150 -7.69 -5.60 -1.31
C TYR A 150 -8.26 -4.51 -2.21
N ALA A 151 -7.77 -4.37 -3.45
CA ALA A 151 -8.35 -3.46 -4.43
C ALA A 151 -9.81 -3.79 -4.77
N ALA A 152 -10.16 -5.08 -4.85
CA ALA A 152 -11.54 -5.50 -5.08
C ALA A 152 -12.43 -5.26 -3.86
N ILE A 153 -11.91 -5.43 -2.65
CA ILE A 153 -12.62 -5.20 -1.37
C ILE A 153 -12.78 -3.70 -1.08
N SER A 154 -11.82 -2.86 -1.48
CA SER A 154 -11.89 -1.43 -1.23
C SER A 154 -13.08 -0.79 -1.95
N VAL A 155 -13.41 -1.23 -3.17
CA VAL A 155 -14.56 -0.69 -3.93
C VAL A 155 -15.87 -0.74 -3.14
N PRO A 156 -16.40 -1.92 -2.75
CA PRO A 156 -17.63 -1.99 -1.97
C PRO A 156 -17.48 -1.34 -0.59
N MET A 157 -16.29 -1.36 0.02
CA MET A 157 -16.07 -0.70 1.32
C MET A 157 -16.24 0.82 1.22
N PHE A 158 -15.76 1.46 0.15
CA PHE A 158 -15.98 2.89 -0.07
C PHE A 158 -17.42 3.21 -0.51
N VAL A 159 -18.07 2.33 -1.28
CA VAL A 159 -19.49 2.50 -1.63
C VAL A 159 -20.36 2.42 -0.38
N VAL A 160 -20.18 1.40 0.45
CA VAL A 160 -20.91 1.24 1.72
C VAL A 160 -20.56 2.39 2.67
N GLY A 161 -19.28 2.75 2.79
CA GLY A 161 -18.83 3.87 3.60
C GLY A 161 -19.48 5.20 3.21
N HIS A 162 -19.71 5.44 1.92
CA HIS A 162 -20.42 6.62 1.45
C HIS A 162 -21.86 6.72 2.00
N PHE A 163 -22.58 5.60 2.09
CA PHE A 163 -23.96 5.58 2.60
C PHE A 163 -24.06 5.52 4.13
N LEU A 164 -23.02 5.03 4.83
CA LEU A 164 -23.00 4.93 6.29
C LEU A 164 -22.48 6.20 6.98
N THR A 165 -21.81 7.08 6.26
CA THR A 165 -21.21 8.30 6.84
C THR A 165 -22.14 9.50 6.71
N ASP A 166 -22.12 10.37 7.71
CA ASP A 166 -22.97 11.56 7.78
C ASP A 166 -22.70 12.52 6.59
N PRO A 167 -23.74 12.94 5.85
CA PRO A 167 -23.65 13.98 4.83
C PRO A 167 -23.06 15.33 5.29
N GLY A 168 -22.96 15.60 6.59
CA GLY A 168 -22.30 16.77 7.15
C GLY A 168 -20.77 16.69 7.21
N LEU A 169 -20.19 15.50 7.09
CA LEU A 169 -18.73 15.31 7.13
C LEU A 169 -18.09 15.74 5.81
N ASP A 170 -16.86 16.26 5.89
CA ASP A 170 -16.07 16.56 4.70
C ASP A 170 -15.63 15.29 3.95
N LEU A 171 -15.16 15.46 2.72
CA LEU A 171 -14.73 14.36 1.86
C LEU A 171 -13.66 13.47 2.52
N PHE A 172 -12.67 14.07 3.17
CA PHE A 172 -11.54 13.34 3.74
C PHE A 172 -11.94 12.56 4.98
N GLN A 173 -12.77 13.14 5.85
CA GLN A 173 -13.34 12.48 7.02
C GLN A 173 -14.14 11.25 6.61
N ARG A 174 -14.96 11.35 5.55
CA ARG A 174 -15.70 10.18 5.05
C ARG A 174 -14.77 9.12 4.45
N LEU A 175 -13.73 9.53 3.72
CA LEU A 175 -12.70 8.60 3.24
C LEU A 175 -12.00 7.89 4.41
N ALA A 176 -11.73 8.59 5.51
CA ALA A 176 -11.11 8.03 6.70
C ALA A 176 -11.92 6.87 7.31
N TYR A 177 -13.25 7.00 7.39
CA TYR A 177 -14.11 5.94 7.91
C TYR A 177 -14.04 4.63 7.11
N ALA A 178 -13.71 4.68 5.82
CA ALA A 178 -13.46 3.49 5.00
C ALA A 178 -11.99 3.05 5.00
N LEU A 179 -11.05 4.00 5.07
CA LEU A 179 -9.60 3.72 5.10
C LEU A 179 -9.16 3.01 6.38
N ILE A 180 -9.70 3.39 7.54
CA ILE A 180 -9.36 2.78 8.83
C ILE A 180 -9.66 1.27 8.83
N PRO A 181 -10.90 0.81 8.59
CA PRO A 181 -11.20 -0.62 8.59
C PRO A 181 -10.45 -1.38 7.49
N LEU A 182 -10.27 -0.79 6.30
CA LEU A 182 -9.45 -1.40 5.24
C LEU A 182 -8.00 -1.59 5.70
N GLY A 183 -7.41 -0.54 6.30
CA GLY A 183 -6.05 -0.55 6.80
C GLY A 183 -5.87 -1.58 7.91
N LEU A 184 -6.80 -1.63 8.87
CA LEU A 184 -6.79 -2.63 9.94
C LEU A 184 -6.92 -4.06 9.42
N LEU A 185 -7.78 -4.30 8.41
CA LEU A 185 -7.91 -5.60 7.75
C LEU A 185 -6.58 -6.02 7.09
N MET A 186 -5.95 -5.12 6.35
CA MET A 186 -4.66 -5.37 5.72
C MET A 186 -3.55 -5.61 6.76
N MET A 187 -3.54 -4.85 7.86
CA MET A 187 -2.59 -5.07 8.96
C MET A 187 -2.77 -6.44 9.60
N ALA A 188 -4.01 -6.81 9.91
CA ALA A 188 -4.31 -8.11 10.52
C ALA A 188 -3.86 -9.26 9.61
N TYR A 189 -4.21 -9.20 8.31
CA TYR A 189 -3.79 -10.21 7.35
C TYR A 189 -2.26 -10.22 7.14
N GLY A 190 -1.64 -9.05 7.08
CA GLY A 190 -0.20 -8.88 6.96
C GLY A 190 0.56 -9.48 8.13
N LEU A 191 0.08 -9.26 9.35
CA LEU A 191 0.65 -9.83 10.57
C LEU A 191 0.56 -11.36 10.58
N VAL A 192 -0.59 -11.93 10.19
CA VAL A 192 -0.77 -13.39 10.05
C VAL A 192 0.19 -13.96 9.00
N THR A 193 0.33 -13.29 7.87
CA THR A 193 1.22 -13.72 6.78
C THR A 193 2.69 -13.64 7.20
N LEU A 194 3.08 -12.55 7.88
CA LEU A 194 4.41 -12.35 8.43
C LEU A 194 4.76 -13.41 9.47
N TRP A 195 3.84 -13.71 10.36
CA TRP A 195 4.02 -14.76 11.36
C TRP A 195 4.20 -16.14 10.72
N ARG A 196 3.40 -16.47 9.69
CA ARG A 196 3.57 -17.71 8.91
C ARG A 196 4.92 -17.72 8.19
N PHE A 197 5.33 -16.59 7.62
CA PHE A 197 6.62 -16.45 6.94
C PHE A 197 7.79 -16.70 7.90
N VAL A 198 7.81 -16.03 9.05
CA VAL A 198 8.87 -16.19 10.07
C VAL A 198 8.96 -17.61 10.59
N ARG A 199 7.82 -18.32 10.72
CA ARG A 199 7.80 -19.73 11.12
C ARG A 199 8.27 -20.68 10.03
N LYS A 200 7.98 -20.35 8.76
CA LYS A 200 8.36 -21.17 7.60
C LYS A 200 9.83 -21.00 7.22
N TYR A 201 10.38 -19.81 7.45
CA TYR A 201 11.76 -19.46 7.12
C TYR A 201 12.50 -19.00 8.39
N PRO A 202 13.10 -19.92 9.16
CA PRO A 202 13.97 -19.56 10.28
C PRO A 202 15.20 -18.79 9.79
N LYS A 203 15.93 -18.13 10.69
CA LYS A 203 17.15 -17.40 10.31
C LYS A 203 18.23 -18.40 9.89
N LEU A 204 19.08 -18.00 8.95
CA LEU A 204 20.16 -18.86 8.44
C LEU A 204 21.19 -19.21 9.53
N GLU A 205 21.51 -18.28 10.43
CA GLU A 205 22.44 -18.51 11.56
C GLU A 205 21.95 -19.63 12.50
N ASP A 206 20.64 -19.78 12.69
CA ASP A 206 20.07 -20.82 13.56
C ASP A 206 20.20 -22.23 12.96
N VAL A 207 20.35 -22.33 11.63
CA VAL A 207 20.49 -23.61 10.90
C VAL A 207 21.94 -24.10 10.92
N GLU A 208 22.92 -23.19 10.85
CA GLU A 208 24.35 -23.54 10.88
C GLU A 208 24.85 -23.98 12.25
N ILE A 209 24.17 -23.57 13.34
CA ILE A 209 24.55 -23.93 14.72
C ILE A 209 23.90 -25.25 15.18
N GLY A 210 22.88 -25.73 14.46
CA GLY A 210 22.09 -26.92 14.81
C GLY A 210 22.38 -28.19 14.00
N GLY A 211 23.35 -28.18 13.09
CA GLY A 211 23.79 -29.33 12.28
C GLY A 211 25.19 -29.79 12.68
#